data_AF-A0A940DZD0-F1
#
_entry.id   AF-A0A940DZD0-F1
#
_cell.length_a   1.000
_cell.length_b   1.000
_cell.length_c   1.000
_cell.angle_alpha   90.00
_cell.angle_beta   90.00
_cell.angle_gamma   90.00
#
_symmetry.space_group_name_H-M   'P 1'
#
loop_
_entity.id
_entity.type
_entity.pdbx_description
1 polymer ?
#
loop_
_entity_poly.entity_id
_entity_poly.type
_entity_poly.pdbx_seq_one_letter_code
_entity_poly.pdbx_strand_id
1 'polypeptide(L)'
;MSLLYDFDIVERPAEGDVPAQVCARFRDVKTSDALRGASPGIRMMFQDAGFDLDSHVSGIVPDKFPTEDLPDRTRILRTLFDNIKTRGVRGEYCGEFDLRHFLGHIRRAEAVDGLVRIIPVQHPPTPQPDRPKRRTAKGRIGVGLGVAVILFAVLKYFAEAGATP
;
A
#
# COMPACT_ATOMS: atom_id res chain seq x y z
N MET A 1 -0.40 17.43 -4.43
CA MET A 1 0.90 16.74 -4.21
C MET A 1 0.96 15.58 -5.19
N SER A 2 2.06 15.39 -5.92
CA SER A 2 2.21 14.28 -6.86
C SER A 2 2.54 12.97 -6.14
N LEU A 3 1.92 11.87 -6.57
CA LEU A 3 2.26 10.51 -6.12
C LEU A 3 3.63 10.09 -6.67
N LEU A 4 4.39 9.32 -5.88
CA LEU A 4 5.68 8.74 -6.26
C LEU A 4 5.53 7.25 -6.54
N TYR A 5 5.87 6.82 -7.74
CA TYR A 5 5.58 5.47 -8.24
C TYR A 5 6.76 4.49 -8.12
N ASP A 6 7.84 4.90 -7.45
CA ASP A 6 8.95 4.02 -7.14
C ASP A 6 8.48 2.80 -6.35
N PHE A 7 8.98 1.63 -6.73
CA PHE A 7 8.69 0.37 -6.06
C PHE A 7 9.92 -0.53 -6.10
N ASP A 8 10.04 -1.37 -5.08
CA ASP A 8 11.10 -2.37 -5.00
C ASP A 8 10.55 -3.78 -4.99
N ILE A 9 11.41 -4.71 -5.35
CA ILE A 9 11.14 -6.15 -5.29
C ILE A 9 11.51 -6.67 -3.91
N VAL A 10 10.54 -7.13 -3.13
CA VAL A 10 10.78 -7.63 -1.77
C VAL A 10 10.34 -9.07 -1.64
N GLU A 11 11.05 -9.82 -0.80
CA GLU A 11 10.59 -11.12 -0.35
C GLU A 11 9.60 -10.92 0.81
N ARG A 12 8.36 -11.34 0.60
CA ARG A 12 7.41 -11.51 1.69
C ARG A 12 7.73 -12.85 2.35
N PRO A 13 8.00 -12.89 3.68
CA PRO A 13 8.23 -14.15 4.38
C PRO A 13 6.97 -15.02 4.33
N ALA A 14 7.16 -16.33 4.47
CA ALA A 14 6.05 -17.25 4.63
C ALA A 14 5.26 -16.92 5.91
N GLU A 15 3.94 -16.91 5.84
CA GLU A 15 3.06 -16.62 6.97
C GLU A 15 1.98 -17.70 7.04
N GLY A 16 2.09 -18.58 8.05
CA GLY A 16 1.24 -19.77 8.17
C GLY A 16 1.41 -20.71 6.97
N ASP A 17 0.31 -20.98 6.28
CA ASP A 17 0.28 -21.84 5.08
C ASP A 17 0.62 -21.08 3.78
N VAL A 18 0.89 -19.77 3.86
CA VAL A 18 1.25 -18.95 2.69
C VAL A 18 2.77 -19.04 2.48
N PRO A 19 3.24 -19.54 1.33
CA PRO A 19 4.67 -19.62 1.05
C PRO A 19 5.29 -18.24 0.89
N ALA A 20 6.61 -18.16 1.11
CA ALA A 20 7.36 -16.95 0.82
C ALA A 20 7.19 -16.57 -0.66
N GLN A 21 7.02 -15.28 -0.94
CA GLN A 21 6.71 -14.80 -2.27
C GLN A 21 7.47 -13.52 -2.58
N VAL A 22 8.05 -13.46 -3.78
CA VAL A 22 8.64 -12.24 -4.33
C VAL A 22 7.53 -11.34 -4.84
N CYS A 23 7.44 -10.12 -4.32
CA CYS A 23 6.42 -9.14 -4.64
C CYS A 23 6.98 -7.73 -4.86
N ALA A 24 6.24 -6.89 -5.58
CA ALA A 24 6.56 -5.48 -5.76
C ALA A 24 5.85 -4.64 -4.69
N ARG A 25 6.58 -3.76 -4.00
CA ARG A 25 6.03 -2.83 -3.00
C ARG A 25 6.40 -1.40 -3.32
N PHE A 26 5.43 -0.50 -3.29
CA PHE A 26 5.68 0.92 -3.52
C PHE A 26 6.47 1.52 -2.35
N ARG A 27 7.34 2.47 -2.67
CA ARG A 27 8.13 3.21 -1.67
C ARG A 27 7.33 4.28 -0.95
N ASP A 28 6.29 4.80 -1.61
CA ASP A 28 5.43 5.87 -1.09
C ASP A 28 4.10 5.31 -0.58
N VAL A 29 3.81 5.58 0.69
CA VAL A 29 2.56 5.18 1.35
C VAL A 29 1.35 5.78 0.65
N LYS A 30 1.44 7.01 0.12
CA LYS A 30 0.32 7.66 -0.56
C LYS A 30 -0.01 6.94 -1.87
N THR A 31 0.98 6.43 -2.58
CA THR A 31 0.78 5.64 -3.80
C THR A 31 0.10 4.30 -3.48
N SER A 32 0.54 3.61 -2.43
CA SER A 32 -0.12 2.39 -1.95
C SER A 32 -1.56 2.65 -1.53
N ASP A 33 -1.82 3.74 -0.79
CA ASP A 33 -3.17 4.14 -0.37
C ASP A 33 -4.06 4.52 -1.56
N ALA A 34 -3.51 5.23 -2.56
CA ALA A 34 -4.21 5.55 -3.79
C ALA A 34 -4.63 4.27 -4.53
N LEU A 35 -3.75 3.27 -4.62
CA LEU A 35 -4.07 1.98 -5.21
C LEU A 35 -5.12 1.21 -4.38
N ARG A 36 -5.02 1.23 -3.04
CA ARG A 36 -6.05 0.64 -2.15
C ARG A 36 -7.42 1.31 -2.35
N GLY A 37 -7.44 2.61 -2.65
CA GLY A 37 -8.66 3.37 -2.95
C GLY A 37 -9.26 3.16 -4.35
N ALA A 38 -8.54 2.49 -5.25
CA ALA A 38 -9.02 2.19 -6.60
C ALA A 38 -10.18 1.16 -6.59
N SER A 39 -10.77 0.91 -7.75
CA SER A 39 -11.78 -0.14 -7.93
C SER A 39 -11.21 -1.52 -7.54
N PRO A 40 -12.06 -2.48 -7.15
CA PRO A 40 -11.63 -3.86 -6.94
C PRO A 40 -10.92 -4.47 -8.16
N GLY A 41 -11.35 -4.12 -9.38
CA GLY A 41 -10.75 -4.59 -10.63
C GLY A 41 -9.30 -4.14 -10.78
N ILE A 42 -9.04 -2.84 -10.61
CA ILE A 42 -7.68 -2.28 -10.65
C ILE A 42 -6.81 -2.93 -9.57
N ARG A 43 -7.26 -3.00 -8.32
CA ARG A 43 -6.48 -3.64 -7.25
C ARG A 43 -6.10 -5.07 -7.60
N MET A 44 -7.06 -5.85 -8.08
CA MET A 44 -6.84 -7.25 -8.44
C MET A 44 -5.87 -7.38 -9.61
N MET A 45 -5.87 -6.47 -10.60
CA MET A 45 -4.87 -6.48 -11.68
C MET A 45 -3.44 -6.33 -11.17
N PHE A 46 -3.22 -5.44 -10.20
CA PHE A 46 -1.93 -5.22 -9.57
C PHE A 46 -1.53 -6.41 -8.68
N GLN A 47 -2.44 -6.89 -7.84
CA GLN A 47 -2.19 -8.03 -6.95
C GLN A 47 -1.87 -9.31 -7.74
N ASP A 48 -2.62 -9.60 -8.81
CA ASP A 48 -2.38 -10.75 -9.69
C ASP A 48 -1.04 -10.65 -10.42
N ALA A 49 -0.55 -9.43 -10.66
CA ALA A 49 0.79 -9.22 -11.22
C ALA A 49 1.91 -9.42 -10.21
N GLY A 50 1.60 -9.44 -8.91
CA GLY A 50 2.56 -9.58 -7.82
C GLY A 50 2.86 -8.28 -7.07
N PHE A 51 2.03 -7.24 -7.19
CA PHE A 51 2.13 -6.07 -6.32
C PHE A 51 1.46 -6.34 -4.98
N ASP A 52 2.13 -5.93 -3.92
CA ASP A 52 1.50 -5.76 -2.61
C ASP A 52 0.74 -4.44 -2.57
N LEU A 53 -0.25 -4.36 -1.67
CA LEU A 53 -0.92 -3.10 -1.37
C LEU A 53 -0.24 -2.34 -0.23
N ASP A 54 0.79 -2.91 0.39
CA ASP A 54 1.62 -2.25 1.39
C ASP A 54 2.71 -1.39 0.76
N SER A 55 3.26 -0.49 1.58
CA SER A 55 4.45 0.30 1.23
C SER A 55 5.62 -0.13 2.11
N HIS A 56 6.84 0.14 1.65
CA HIS A 56 8.04 -0.01 2.49
C HIS A 56 9.01 1.14 2.26
N VAL A 57 9.87 1.39 3.25
CA VAL A 57 10.93 2.39 3.13
C VAL A 57 12.18 1.73 2.57
N SER A 58 12.61 2.20 1.41
CA SER A 58 13.70 1.65 0.61
C SER A 58 15.08 2.26 0.93
N GLY A 59 15.11 3.57 1.16
CA GLY A 59 16.34 4.36 1.19
C GLY A 59 16.98 4.61 -0.19
N ILE A 60 16.45 4.01 -1.27
CA ILE A 60 16.96 4.21 -2.63
C ILE A 60 16.46 5.54 -3.22
N VAL A 61 17.35 6.19 -3.97
CA VAL A 61 17.06 7.42 -4.73
C VAL A 61 15.88 7.20 -5.71
N PRO A 62 15.00 8.20 -5.91
CA PRO A 62 13.89 8.11 -6.86
C PRO A 62 14.35 7.75 -8.29
N ASP A 63 13.46 7.11 -9.05
CA ASP A 63 13.66 6.65 -10.42
C ASP A 63 14.84 5.66 -10.63
N LYS A 64 15.42 5.14 -9.55
CA LYS A 64 16.50 4.14 -9.60
C LYS A 64 16.09 2.86 -8.92
N PHE A 65 16.52 1.72 -9.45
CA PHE A 65 16.38 0.43 -8.81
C PHE A 65 17.65 -0.43 -9.00
N PRO A 66 17.93 -1.35 -8.07
CA PRO A 66 19.07 -2.26 -8.19
C PRO A 66 18.97 -3.19 -9.40
N THR A 67 20.08 -3.43 -10.10
CA THR A 67 20.12 -4.34 -11.27
C THR A 67 19.68 -5.77 -10.93
N GLU A 68 19.94 -6.24 -9.70
CA GLU A 68 19.51 -7.58 -9.25
C GLU A 68 17.99 -7.79 -9.31
N ASP A 69 17.20 -6.72 -9.24
CA ASP A 69 15.75 -6.78 -9.29
C ASP A 69 15.20 -6.89 -10.71
N LEU A 70 16.05 -6.66 -11.73
CA LEU A 70 15.61 -6.55 -13.12
C LEU A 70 14.82 -7.78 -13.60
N PRO A 71 15.21 -9.03 -13.29
CA PRO A 71 14.44 -10.21 -13.70
C PRO A 71 13.03 -10.24 -13.11
N ASP A 72 12.89 -10.01 -11.81
CA ASP A 72 11.60 -10.04 -11.12
C ASP A 72 10.72 -8.85 -11.46
N ARG A 73 11.32 -7.65 -11.55
CA ARG A 73 10.66 -6.44 -12.03
C ARG A 73 10.09 -6.65 -13.43
N THR A 74 10.86 -7.23 -14.33
CA THR A 74 10.42 -7.54 -15.70
C THR A 74 9.27 -8.54 -15.70
N ARG A 75 9.37 -9.61 -14.90
CA ARG A 75 8.31 -10.62 -14.78
C ARG A 75 7.00 -10.00 -14.29
N ILE A 76 7.03 -9.24 -13.20
CA ILE A 76 5.87 -8.59 -12.59
C ILE A 76 5.23 -7.58 -13.54
N LEU A 77 6.03 -6.71 -14.16
CA LEU A 77 5.52 -5.71 -15.10
C LEU A 77 4.90 -6.33 -16.34
N ARG A 78 5.50 -7.42 -16.86
CA ARG A 78 4.91 -8.17 -17.99
C ARG A 78 3.53 -8.71 -17.61
N THR A 79 3.40 -9.37 -16.45
CA THR A 79 2.11 -9.88 -15.98
C THR A 79 1.10 -8.75 -15.78
N LEU A 80 1.52 -7.59 -15.26
CA LEU A 80 0.64 -6.44 -15.12
C LEU A 80 0.11 -5.94 -16.46
N PHE A 81 0.98 -5.81 -17.45
CA PHE A 81 0.57 -5.37 -18.79
C PHE A 81 -0.32 -6.39 -19.49
N ASP A 82 -0.09 -7.69 -19.29
CA ASP A 82 -0.97 -8.74 -19.77
C ASP A 82 -2.35 -8.69 -19.08
N ASN A 83 -2.41 -8.45 -17.77
CA ASN A 83 -3.65 -8.26 -17.03
C ASN A 83 -4.44 -7.05 -17.57
N ILE A 84 -3.77 -5.92 -17.79
CA ILE A 84 -4.37 -4.70 -18.35
C ILE A 84 -4.88 -4.95 -19.78
N LYS A 85 -4.12 -5.67 -20.60
CA LYS A 85 -4.50 -5.98 -21.99
C LYS A 85 -5.70 -6.92 -22.07
N THR A 86 -5.75 -7.93 -21.20
CA THR A 86 -6.78 -8.98 -21.22
C THR A 86 -8.09 -8.53 -20.61
N ARG A 87 -8.05 -7.85 -19.45
CA ARG A 87 -9.25 -7.37 -18.75
C ARG A 87 -9.72 -6.02 -19.25
N GLY A 88 -8.77 -5.21 -19.74
CA GLY A 88 -9.01 -3.82 -20.10
C GLY A 88 -9.13 -2.93 -18.87
N VAL A 89 -8.80 -1.65 -19.02
CA VAL A 89 -9.14 -0.61 -18.05
C VAL A 89 -10.12 0.33 -18.75
N ARG A 90 -11.42 0.07 -18.63
CA ARG A 90 -12.46 0.85 -19.32
C ARG A 90 -13.38 1.52 -18.31
N GLY A 91 -13.08 2.79 -18.01
CA GLY A 91 -13.90 3.60 -17.09
C GLY A 91 -13.81 3.15 -15.63
N GLU A 92 -12.88 2.26 -15.29
CA GLU A 92 -12.67 1.87 -13.89
C GLU A 92 -12.15 3.05 -13.08
N TYR A 93 -12.74 3.21 -11.89
CA TYR A 93 -12.29 4.20 -10.94
C TYR A 93 -10.89 3.83 -10.43
N CYS A 94 -9.89 4.63 -10.78
CA CYS A 94 -8.52 4.44 -10.31
C CYS A 94 -8.26 5.15 -8.97
N GLY A 95 -9.26 5.81 -8.38
CA GLY A 95 -9.03 6.67 -7.22
C GLY A 95 -8.10 7.83 -7.57
N GLU A 96 -7.20 8.13 -6.64
CA GLU A 96 -6.09 9.07 -6.85
C GLU A 96 -4.93 8.43 -7.63
N PHE A 97 -4.99 7.12 -7.92
CA PHE A 97 -3.92 6.43 -8.63
C PHE A 97 -3.95 6.81 -10.12
N ASP A 98 -2.84 7.37 -10.59
CA ASP A 98 -2.65 7.80 -11.97
C ASP A 98 -1.84 6.75 -12.75
N LEU A 99 -2.56 5.90 -13.48
CA LEU A 99 -1.96 4.89 -14.36
C LEU A 99 -1.02 5.49 -15.41
N ARG A 100 -1.30 6.69 -15.93
CA ARG A 100 -0.43 7.32 -16.95
C ARG A 100 0.88 7.74 -16.32
N HIS A 101 0.84 8.34 -15.13
CA HIS A 101 2.05 8.73 -14.42
C HIS A 101 2.87 7.51 -13.98
N PHE A 102 2.22 6.44 -13.52
CA PHE A 102 2.86 5.16 -13.23
C PHE A 102 3.59 4.58 -14.46
N LEU A 103 2.94 4.55 -15.62
CA LEU A 103 3.57 4.10 -16.88
C LEU A 103 4.73 5.01 -17.30
N GLY A 104 4.59 6.32 -17.06
CA GLY A 104 5.66 7.29 -17.28
C GLY A 104 6.88 7.03 -16.38
N HIS A 105 6.64 6.69 -15.11
CA HIS A 105 7.68 6.30 -14.16
C HIS A 105 8.40 5.02 -14.61
N ILE A 106 7.66 3.95 -14.96
CA ILE A 106 8.26 2.70 -15.44
C ILE A 106 9.23 2.93 -16.60
N ARG A 107 8.88 3.84 -17.53
CA ARG A 107 9.71 4.15 -18.70
C ARG A 107 10.99 4.92 -18.36
N ARG A 108 11.03 5.66 -17.25
CA ARG A 108 12.18 6.47 -16.83
C ARG A 108 13.05 5.78 -15.79
N ALA A 109 12.49 4.80 -15.06
CA ALA A 109 13.20 4.09 -14.02
C ALA A 109 14.44 3.37 -14.59
N GLU A 110 15.58 3.52 -13.92
CA GLU A 110 16.87 3.02 -14.39
C GLU A 110 17.46 1.99 -13.42
N ALA A 111 17.94 0.88 -13.99
CA ALA A 111 18.70 -0.12 -13.27
C ALA A 111 20.11 0.40 -13.01
N VAL A 112 20.59 0.27 -11.77
CA VAL A 112 21.92 0.72 -11.37
C VAL A 112 22.61 -0.35 -10.55
N ASP A 113 23.86 -0.65 -10.91
CA ASP A 113 24.69 -1.63 -10.24
C ASP A 113 25.19 -1.11 -8.88
N GLY A 114 25.30 -2.02 -7.90
CA GLY A 114 25.85 -1.70 -6.58
C GLY A 114 24.93 -0.89 -5.67
N LEU A 115 23.65 -0.77 -6.03
CA LEU A 115 22.67 0.00 -5.27
C LEU A 115 22.16 -0.82 -4.07
N VAL A 116 22.77 -0.61 -2.91
CA VAL A 116 22.44 -1.35 -1.69
C VAL A 116 21.17 -0.78 -1.05
N ARG A 117 20.17 -1.64 -0.86
CA ARG A 117 18.98 -1.33 -0.05
C ARG A 117 19.35 -1.27 1.42
N ILE A 118 18.85 -0.26 2.14
CA ILE A 118 18.86 -0.31 3.60
C ILE A 118 17.69 -1.20 4.00
N ILE A 119 17.89 -2.52 3.97
CA ILE A 119 16.91 -3.48 4.49
C ILE A 119 16.99 -3.37 6.02
N PRO A 120 15.93 -2.92 6.73
CA PRO A 120 15.89 -3.10 8.16
C PRO A 120 15.87 -4.61 8.40
N VAL A 121 16.97 -5.16 8.93
CA VAL A 121 17.00 -6.54 9.40
C VAL A 121 15.90 -6.65 10.45
N GLN A 122 14.79 -7.28 10.09
CA GLN A 122 13.83 -7.76 11.07
C GLN A 122 14.57 -8.84 11.85
N HIS A 123 15.14 -8.46 12.98
CA HIS A 123 15.65 -9.43 13.94
C HIS A 123 14.50 -10.37 14.28
N PRO A 124 14.70 -11.70 14.27
CA PRO A 124 13.69 -12.61 14.80
C PRO A 124 13.32 -12.11 16.19
N PRO A 125 12.01 -12.09 16.54
CA PRO A 125 11.58 -11.61 17.84
C PRO A 125 12.37 -12.39 18.89
N THR A 126 13.19 -11.66 19.66
CA THR A 126 13.93 -12.24 20.77
C THR A 126 12.91 -12.97 21.64
N PRO A 127 13.13 -14.24 22.05
CA PRO A 127 12.19 -14.95 22.89
C PRO A 127 11.95 -14.10 24.14
N GLN A 128 10.79 -13.45 24.22
CA GLN A 128 10.43 -12.72 25.42
C GLN A 128 10.28 -13.77 26.52
N PRO A 129 10.96 -13.61 27.67
CA PRO A 129 10.75 -14.50 28.78
C PRO A 129 9.27 -14.42 29.17
N ASP A 130 8.67 -15.60 29.30
CA ASP A 130 7.27 -15.85 29.63
C ASP A 130 6.85 -14.92 30.78
N ARG A 131 6.12 -13.84 30.47
CA ARG A 131 5.62 -12.94 31.50
C ARG A 131 4.56 -13.70 32.29
N PRO A 132 4.68 -13.81 33.62
CA PRO A 132 3.72 -14.55 34.41
C PRO A 132 2.33 -13.94 34.25
N LYS A 133 1.39 -14.81 33.88
CA LYS A 133 -0.05 -14.60 33.73
C LYS A 133 -0.62 -13.81 34.91
N ARG A 134 -0.65 -12.47 34.79
CA ARG A 134 -1.27 -11.62 35.81
C ARG A 134 -2.78 -11.71 35.64
N ARG A 135 -3.39 -12.27 36.67
CA ARG A 135 -4.82 -12.49 36.87
C ARG A 135 -5.66 -11.27 36.50
N THR A 136 -6.79 -11.57 35.88
CA THR A 136 -7.95 -10.72 35.61
C THR A 136 -8.31 -9.81 36.77
N ALA A 137 -8.30 -8.51 36.53
CA ALA A 137 -9.06 -7.54 37.30
C ALA A 137 -10.10 -6.90 36.36
N LYS A 138 -11.38 -7.20 36.62
CA LYS A 138 -12.52 -6.48 36.02
C LYS A 138 -12.43 -5.01 36.45
N GLY A 139 -12.06 -4.13 35.54
CA GLY A 139 -12.09 -2.68 35.72
C GLY A 139 -12.91 -2.04 34.62
N ARG A 140 -14.14 -1.65 34.97
CA ARG A 140 -15.03 -0.84 34.12
C ARG A 140 -14.36 0.50 33.83
N ILE A 141 -14.20 0.86 32.56
CA ILE A 141 -14.15 2.25 32.10
C ILE A 141 -14.90 2.31 30.77
N GLY A 142 -16.13 2.80 30.82
CA GLY A 142 -16.84 3.26 29.64
C GLY A 142 -16.64 4.76 29.51
N VAL A 143 -16.30 5.24 28.31
CA VAL A 143 -16.72 6.55 27.76
C VAL A 143 -16.57 6.42 26.24
N GLY A 144 -17.69 6.36 25.52
CA GLY A 144 -17.70 6.26 24.06
C GLY A 144 -19.05 6.64 23.48
N LEU A 145 -19.74 7.60 24.10
CA LEU A 145 -21.05 8.10 23.65
C LEU A 145 -21.07 9.64 23.72
N GLY A 146 -20.05 10.29 23.15
CA GLY A 146 -19.95 11.76 23.11
C GLY A 146 -19.86 12.35 21.69
N VAL A 147 -19.46 11.56 20.69
CA VAL A 147 -19.15 12.08 19.35
C VAL A 147 -20.38 12.17 18.43
N ALA A 148 -21.41 11.33 18.66
CA ALA A 148 -22.59 11.30 17.79
C ALA A 148 -23.52 12.52 17.95
N VAL A 149 -23.61 13.12 19.15
CA VAL A 149 -24.52 14.26 19.41
C VAL A 149 -24.00 15.56 18.79
N ILE A 150 -22.67 15.75 18.74
CA ILE A 150 -22.06 16.95 18.16
C ILE A 150 -22.25 16.98 16.63
N LEU A 151 -22.11 15.83 15.96
CA LEU A 151 -22.36 15.72 14.52
C LEU A 151 -23.83 16.02 14.16
N PHE A 152 -24.78 15.56 14.96
CA PHE A 152 -26.20 15.83 14.71
C PHE A 152 -26.54 17.32 14.89
N ALA A 153 -26.00 17.99 15.90
CA ALA A 153 -26.24 19.42 16.14
C ALA A 153 -25.64 20.30 15.03
N VAL A 154 -24.46 19.97 14.50
CA VAL A 154 -23.83 20.71 13.40
C VAL A 154 -24.63 20.55 12.10
N LEU A 155 -25.10 19.35 11.78
CA LEU A 155 -25.94 19.11 10.59
C LEU A 155 -27.27 19.87 10.68
N LYS A 156 -27.90 19.91 11.86
CA LYS A 156 -29.12 20.68 12.11
C LYS A 156 -28.90 22.20 11.96
N TYR A 157 -27.78 22.72 12.45
CA TYR A 157 -27.42 24.13 12.33
C TYR A 157 -27.20 24.56 10.87
N PHE A 158 -26.51 23.75 10.06
CA PHE A 158 -26.33 24.05 8.62
C PHE A 158 -27.62 23.91 7.80
N ALA A 159 -28.53 23.02 8.18
CA ALA A 159 -29.83 22.90 7.52
C ALA A 159 -30.75 24.11 7.78
N GLU A 160 -30.69 24.72 8.97
CA GLU A 160 -31.47 25.92 9.31
C GLU A 160 -30.82 27.21 8.77
N ALA A 161 -29.49 27.27 8.63
CA ALA A 161 -28.78 28.43 8.06
C ALA A 161 -28.77 28.49 6.52
N GLY A 162 -29.16 27.41 5.83
CA GLY A 162 -29.25 27.32 4.37
C GLY A 162 -30.66 27.52 3.80
N ALA A 163 -31.67 27.72 4.65
CA ALA A 163 -33.07 27.90 4.25
C ALA A 163 -33.55 29.31 4.61
N THR A 164 -33.11 30.30 3.85
CA THR A 164 -33.82 31.58 3.69
C THR A 164 -33.97 31.84 2.19
N PRO A 165 -35.19 31.96 1.65
CA PRO A 165 -35.40 32.45 0.28
C PRO A 165 -34.96 33.90 0.13
#